data_AF-A0A959VSB6-F1
#
_entry.id   AF-A0A959VSB6-F1
#
_cell.length_a   1.000
_cell.length_b   1.000
_cell.length_c   1.000
_cell.angle_alpha   90.00
_cell.angle_beta   90.00
_cell.angle_gamma   90.00
#
_symmetry.space_group_name_H-M   'P 1'
#
loop_
_entity.id
_entity.type
_entity.pdbx_description
1 polymer ?
#
loop_
_entity_poly.entity_id
_entity_poly.type
_entity_poly.pdbx_seq_one_letter_code
_entity_poly.pdbx_strand_id
1 'polypeptide(L)'
;VVGAEEIYPKLGESKPLARAIGSPYVPITPTFPWLGPLGLLPLPSRWRIEFLEPIDLSGYGAGSSEDRSLVFDLSEQVREQIQEALYRGLVARGPAFL
;
A
#
# COMPACT_ATOMS: atom_id res chain seq x y z
N VAL A 1 1.27 -5.81 -2.34
CA VAL A 1 2.54 -5.05 -2.19
C VAL A 1 2.65 -4.67 -0.72
N VAL A 2 3.79 -4.92 -0.07
CA VAL A 2 4.01 -4.58 1.35
C VAL A 2 5.13 -3.54 1.43
N GLY A 3 4.96 -2.50 2.26
CA GLY A 3 5.99 -1.49 2.57
C GLY A 3 6.03 -0.24 1.66
N ALA A 4 5.17 -0.16 0.63
CA ALA A 4 5.11 1.03 -0.24
C ALA A 4 4.58 2.29 0.50
N GLU A 5 3.84 2.10 1.59
CA GLU A 5 3.28 3.18 2.41
C GLU A 5 4.27 3.79 3.42
N GLU A 6 5.43 3.16 3.62
CA GLU A 6 6.41 3.54 4.67
C GLU A 6 7.54 4.45 4.16
N ILE A 7 7.58 4.77 2.86
CA ILE A 7 8.65 5.57 2.21
C ILE A 7 8.72 6.98 2.83
N TYR A 8 7.59 7.52 3.27
CA TYR A 8 7.51 8.78 4.01
C TYR A 8 6.66 8.56 5.27
N PRO A 9 7.26 8.52 6.47
CA PRO A 9 6.48 8.65 7.70
C PRO A 9 5.95 10.09 7.79
N LYS A 10 4.88 10.37 7.04
CA LYS A 10 4.20 11.66 7.06
C LYS A 10 3.44 11.75 8.39
N LEU A 11 3.97 12.53 9.33
CA LEU A 11 3.31 12.81 10.61
C LEU A 11 2.11 13.75 10.42
N GLY A 12 2.14 14.57 9.37
CA GLY A 12 1.06 15.49 9.05
C GLY A 12 1.38 16.34 7.81
N GLU A 13 0.54 17.33 7.55
CA GLU A 13 0.75 18.31 6.47
C GLU A 13 0.62 19.74 6.99
N SER A 14 1.46 20.63 6.48
CA SER A 14 1.37 22.06 6.78
C SER A 14 0.67 22.80 5.64
N LYS A 15 -0.63 23.07 5.80
CA LYS A 15 -1.40 23.90 4.86
C LYS A 15 -0.88 25.35 4.75
N PRO A 16 -0.43 26.02 5.83
CA PRO A 16 0.16 27.36 5.72
C PRO A 16 1.45 27.36 4.89
N LEU A 17 2.32 26.38 5.09
CA LEU A 17 3.59 26.29 4.36
C LEU A 17 3.35 25.91 2.89
N ALA A 18 2.38 25.03 2.63
CA ALA A 18 1.95 24.68 1.27
C ALA A 18 1.45 25.91 0.48
N ARG A 19 0.64 26.77 1.13
CA ARG A 19 0.17 28.03 0.53
C ARG A 19 1.32 29.02 0.29
N ALA A 20 2.30 29.09 1.19
CA ALA A 20 3.43 30.01 1.05
C ALA A 20 4.36 29.69 -0.13
N ILE A 21 4.49 28.40 -0.49
CA ILE A 21 5.38 27.94 -1.57
C ILE A 21 4.63 27.50 -2.84
N GLY A 22 3.30 27.65 -2.89
CA GLY A 22 2.49 27.27 -4.05
C GLY A 22 2.39 25.75 -4.31
N SER A 23 2.62 24.93 -3.28
CA SER A 23 2.56 23.45 -3.39
C SER A 23 1.18 22.92 -2.97
N PRO A 24 0.66 21.84 -3.58
CA PRO A 24 -0.61 21.22 -3.16
C PRO A 24 -0.57 20.67 -1.72
N TYR A 25 0.61 20.27 -1.26
CA TYR A 25 0.84 19.84 0.13
C TYR A 25 2.32 20.03 0.51
N VAL A 26 2.59 20.14 1.80
CA VAL A 26 3.96 20.07 2.34
C VAL A 26 3.98 19.07 3.48
N PRO A 27 4.72 17.95 3.34
CA PRO A 27 4.77 16.92 4.36
C PRO A 27 5.54 17.43 5.58
N ILE A 28 5.04 17.11 6.78
CA ILE A 28 5.80 17.20 8.02
C ILE A 28 6.29 15.79 8.31
N THR A 29 7.59 15.59 8.32
CA THR A 29 8.26 14.31 8.64
C THR A 29 9.05 14.49 9.95
N PRO A 30 9.55 13.44 10.59
CA PRO A 30 10.39 13.59 11.79
C PRO A 30 11.63 14.47 11.57
N THR A 31 12.13 14.52 10.33
CA THR A 31 13.33 15.24 9.91
C THR A 31 13.04 16.61 9.27
N PHE A 32 11.86 16.81 8.70
CA PHE A 32 11.42 18.08 8.11
C PHE A 32 10.41 18.80 9.03
N PRO A 33 10.61 20.09 9.36
CA PRO A 33 11.46 21.07 8.65
C PRO A 33 12.87 21.28 9.23
N TRP A 34 13.22 20.63 10.34
CA TRP A 34 14.46 20.90 11.08
C TRP A 34 15.75 20.76 10.25
N LEU A 35 15.81 19.77 9.35
CA LEU A 35 16.96 19.56 8.46
C LEU A 35 16.81 20.27 7.09
N GLY A 36 15.81 21.14 6.94
CA GLY A 36 15.50 21.78 5.65
C GLY A 36 15.24 20.75 4.55
N PRO A 37 15.67 20.98 3.29
CA PRO A 37 15.48 20.05 2.19
C PRO A 37 16.04 18.63 2.44
N LEU A 38 17.08 18.48 3.28
CA LEU A 38 17.60 17.16 3.63
C LEU A 38 16.61 16.33 4.45
N GLY A 39 15.68 16.99 5.15
CA GLY A 39 14.60 16.31 5.87
C GLY A 39 13.53 15.69 4.97
N LEU A 40 13.57 15.96 3.66
CA LEU A 40 12.71 15.35 2.64
C LEU A 40 13.33 14.07 2.05
N LEU A 41 14.52 13.67 2.49
CA LEU A 41 15.09 12.40 2.06
C LEU A 41 14.23 11.24 2.59
N PRO A 42 13.74 10.36 1.71
CA PRO A 42 12.94 9.21 2.14
C PRO A 42 13.79 8.26 2.98
N LEU A 43 13.19 7.64 3.99
CA LEU A 43 13.86 6.60 4.76
C LEU A 43 14.04 5.35 3.88
N PRO A 44 15.13 4.58 4.05
CA PRO A 44 15.30 3.33 3.33
C PRO A 44 14.26 2.31 3.81
N SER A 45 13.15 2.18 3.07
CA SER A 45 12.06 1.24 3.35
C SER A 45 12.23 -0.05 2.56
N ARG A 46 11.98 -1.20 3.20
CA ARG A 46 11.96 -2.49 2.49
C ARG A 46 10.60 -2.73 1.83
N TRP A 47 10.58 -2.97 0.52
CA TRP A 47 9.36 -3.31 -0.22
C TRP A 47 9.45 -4.71 -0.83
N ARG A 48 8.30 -5.40 -0.89
CA ARG A 48 8.17 -6.72 -1.51
C ARG A 48 6.88 -6.80 -2.33
N ILE A 49 7.00 -7.34 -3.54
CA ILE A 49 5.88 -7.63 -4.44
C ILE A 49 5.83 -9.14 -4.64
N GLU A 50 4.66 -9.71 -4.45
CA GLU A 50 4.38 -11.13 -4.63
C GLU A 50 3.19 -11.25 -5.59
N PHE A 51 3.35 -12.12 -6.60
CA PHE A 51 2.29 -12.46 -7.54
C PHE A 51 1.77 -13.84 -7.17
N LEU A 52 0.46 -13.94 -6.93
CA LEU A 52 -0.19 -15.19 -6.54
C LEU A 52 -0.59 -16.01 -7.77
N GLU A 53 -0.94 -17.26 -7.52
CA GLU A 53 -1.49 -18.14 -8.55
C GLU A 53 -2.79 -17.54 -9.12
N PRO A 54 -3.00 -17.61 -10.44
CA PRO A 54 -4.24 -17.15 -11.05
C PRO A 54 -5.46 -17.92 -10.52
N ILE A 55 -6.57 -17.21 -10.37
CA ILE A 55 -7.85 -17.86 -10.06
C ILE A 55 -8.41 -18.47 -11.34
N ASP A 56 -8.65 -19.78 -11.32
CA ASP A 56 -9.26 -20.48 -12.44
C ASP A 56 -10.75 -20.12 -12.54
N LEU A 57 -11.12 -19.52 -13.67
CA LEU A 57 -12.50 -19.15 -13.99
C LEU A 57 -13.07 -19.99 -15.15
N SER A 58 -12.33 -20.97 -15.67
CA SER A 58 -12.69 -21.73 -16.86
C SER A 58 -13.95 -22.59 -16.70
N GLY A 59 -14.31 -22.95 -15.46
CA GLY A 59 -15.51 -23.71 -15.12
C GLY A 59 -16.82 -22.90 -15.10
N TYR A 60 -16.75 -21.57 -15.23
CA TYR A 60 -17.94 -20.70 -15.16
C TYR A 60 -18.54 -20.43 -16.54
N GLY A 61 -19.88 -20.53 -16.62
CA GLY A 61 -20.62 -20.35 -17.87
C GLY A 61 -20.84 -18.87 -18.24
N ALA A 62 -21.31 -18.64 -19.46
CA ALA A 62 -21.75 -17.32 -19.87
C ALA A 62 -22.92 -16.87 -18.99
N GLY A 63 -22.78 -15.73 -18.30
CA GLY A 63 -23.76 -15.20 -17.35
C GLY A 63 -23.47 -15.48 -15.87
N SER A 64 -22.40 -16.22 -15.55
CA SER A 64 -21.96 -16.43 -14.15
C SER A 64 -21.65 -15.13 -13.40
N SER A 65 -21.36 -14.03 -14.10
CA SER A 65 -21.19 -12.70 -13.50
C SER A 65 -22.48 -12.10 -12.92
N GLU A 66 -23.65 -12.58 -13.36
CA GLU A 66 -24.95 -12.09 -12.87
C GLU A 66 -25.39 -12.80 -11.58
N ASP A 67 -24.77 -13.94 -11.26
CA ASP A 67 -24.99 -14.64 -10.00
C ASP A 67 -24.24 -13.92 -8.87
N ARG A 68 -24.99 -13.14 -8.09
CA ARG A 68 -24.45 -12.38 -6.96
C ARG A 68 -23.81 -13.27 -5.89
N SER A 69 -24.32 -14.48 -5.67
CA SER A 69 -23.75 -15.39 -4.68
C SER A 69 -22.38 -15.83 -5.13
N LEU A 70 -22.28 -16.27 -6.39
CA LEU A 70 -21.01 -16.70 -6.97
C LEU A 70 -19.95 -15.59 -6.97
N VAL A 71 -20.33 -14.38 -7.40
CA VAL A 71 -19.41 -13.24 -7.43
C VAL A 71 -18.94 -12.88 -6.01
N PHE A 72 -19.83 -12.95 -5.03
CA PHE A 72 -19.48 -12.72 -3.63
C PHE A 72 -18.50 -13.78 -3.12
N ASP A 73 -18.78 -15.07 -3.36
CA ASP A 73 -17.92 -16.18 -2.92
C ASP A 73 -16.52 -16.09 -3.54
N LEU A 74 -16.42 -15.81 -4.84
CA LEU A 74 -15.14 -15.58 -5.53
C LEU A 74 -14.40 -14.37 -4.96
N SER A 75 -15.10 -13.27 -4.66
CA SER A 75 -14.50 -12.07 -4.09
C SER A 75 -13.93 -12.33 -2.69
N GLU A 76 -14.64 -13.11 -1.87
CA GLU A 76 -14.18 -13.51 -0.55
C GLU A 76 -12.96 -14.44 -0.62
N GLN A 77 -12.95 -15.38 -1.57
CA GLN A 77 -11.79 -16.22 -1.83
C GLN A 77 -10.55 -15.40 -2.22
N VAL A 78 -10.71 -14.42 -3.12
CA VAL A 78 -9.63 -13.49 -3.51
C VAL A 78 -9.13 -12.74 -2.27
N ARG A 79 -10.05 -12.21 -1.46
CA ARG A 79 -9.75 -11.44 -0.26
C ARG A 79 -8.93 -12.27 0.72
N GLU A 80 -9.33 -13.51 0.98
CA GLU A 80 -8.63 -14.43 1.88
C GLU A 80 -7.21 -14.73 1.40
N GLN A 81 -7.05 -15.13 0.12
CA GLN A 81 -5.73 -15.42 -0.46
C GLN A 81 -4.78 -14.21 -0.39
N ILE A 82 -5.28 -13.01 -0.71
CA ILE A 82 -4.50 -11.78 -0.61
C ILE A 82 -4.13 -11.50 0.84
N GLN A 83 -5.05 -11.63 1.79
CA GLN A 83 -4.77 -11.39 3.22
C GLN A 83 -3.72 -12.35 3.76
N GLU A 84 -3.80 -13.63 3.42
CA GLU A 84 -2.81 -14.63 3.83
C GLU A 84 -1.43 -14.31 3.23
N ALA A 85 -1.38 -13.97 1.92
CA ALA A 85 -0.15 -13.58 1.26
C ALA A 85 0.46 -12.30 1.84
N LEU A 86 -0.36 -11.29 2.14
CA LEU A 86 0.09 -10.08 2.82
C LEU A 86 0.67 -10.39 4.20
N TYR A 87 0.02 -11.26 4.97
CA TYR A 87 0.51 -11.68 6.27
C TYR A 87 1.88 -12.39 6.16
N ARG A 88 2.00 -13.38 5.27
CA ARG A 88 3.28 -14.05 5.00
C ARG A 88 4.36 -13.08 4.52
N GLY A 89 4.01 -12.17 3.61
CA GLY A 89 4.91 -11.16 3.07
C GLY A 89 5.40 -10.16 4.14
N LEU A 90 4.52 -9.77 5.06
CA LEU A 90 4.87 -8.90 6.20
C LEU A 90 5.86 -9.59 7.15
N VAL A 91 5.60 -10.87 7.49
CA VAL A 91 6.50 -11.67 8.33
C VAL A 91 7.86 -11.85 7.64
N ALA A 92 7.87 -12.17 6.34
CA ALA A 92 9.09 -12.39 5.58
C ALA A 92 9.93 -11.11 5.38
N ARG A 93 9.30 -9.94 5.30
CA ARG A 93 9.99 -8.64 5.15
C ARG A 93 10.85 -8.31 6.37
N GLY A 94 10.35 -8.61 7.58
CA GLY A 94 10.92 -8.11 8.82
C GLY A 94 10.64 -6.61 9.04
N PRO A 95 11.51 -5.89 9.79
CA PRO A 95 11.26 -4.49 10.15
C PRO A 95 11.02 -3.57 8.94
N ALA A 96 10.15 -2.57 9.12
CA ALA A 96 9.80 -1.56 8.12
C ALA A 96 11.04 -0.85 7.53
N PHE A 97 11.99 -0.53 8.40
CA PHE A 97 13.24 0.16 8.08
C PHE A 97 14.44 -0.80 8.11
N LEU A 98 15.55 -0.38 7.53
CA LEU A 98 16.86 -1.04 7.68
C LEU A 98 17.34 -0.99 9.12
#